data_AF-A0A0R3TS51-F1
#
_entry.id   AF-A0A0R3TS51-F1
#
_cell.length_a   1.000
_cell.length_b   1.000
_cell.length_c   1.000
_cell.angle_alpha   90.00
_cell.angle_beta   90.00
_cell.angle_gamma   90.00
#
_symmetry.space_group_name_H-M   'P 1'
#
loop_
_entity.id
_entity.type
_entity.pdbx_description
1 polymer ?
#
loop_
_entity_poly.entity_id
_entity_poly.type
_entity_poly.pdbx_seq_one_letter_code
_entity_poly.pdbx_strand_id
1 'polypeptide(L)'
;MDTRFRSPVVPRKISGAEDASVNAVVKKSKRSKSSEHSLEKVDPFLRMNVKDGKDPEDPMTVLNKRWSIIARNQETMSKQELLNNYRLLMNDHLRLERFLSIVTKDSEMARNRLETDLLDAMMCIVDLQQALEVKMARRRKIYL
;
A
#
# COMPACT_ATOMS: atom_id res chain seq x y z
N MET A 1 22.57 28.96 -25.20
CA MET A 1 21.12 28.77 -25.43
C MET A 1 20.66 27.89 -24.27
N ASP A 2 20.00 28.48 -23.29
CA ASP A 2 19.88 27.90 -21.96
C ASP A 2 18.41 27.69 -21.59
N THR A 3 17.79 26.67 -22.19
CA THR A 3 16.41 26.26 -21.91
C THR A 3 16.34 25.40 -20.64
N ARG A 4 16.67 26.02 -19.50
CA ARG A 4 16.60 25.37 -18.19
C ARG A 4 15.13 25.22 -17.77
N PHE A 5 14.60 24.00 -17.86
CA PHE A 5 13.22 23.67 -17.49
C PHE A 5 12.97 24.06 -16.01
N ARG A 6 12.04 24.99 -15.76
CA ARG A 6 11.62 25.38 -14.40
C ARG A 6 10.26 24.76 -14.11
N SER A 7 10.20 23.90 -13.09
CA SER A 7 8.93 23.36 -12.60
C SER A 7 8.00 24.46 -12.08
N PRO A 8 6.67 24.31 -12.20
CA PRO A 8 5.72 25.28 -11.67
C PRO A 8 5.87 25.44 -10.16
N VAL A 9 5.98 26.68 -9.68
CA VAL A 9 5.98 26.98 -8.25
C VAL A 9 4.56 26.86 -7.73
N VAL A 10 4.29 25.82 -6.93
CA VAL A 10 3.01 25.65 -6.24
C VAL A 10 2.90 26.71 -5.14
N PRO A 11 1.89 27.60 -5.16
CA PRO A 11 1.74 28.63 -4.14
C PRO A 11 1.44 27.99 -2.77
N ARG A 12 2.34 28.19 -1.79
CA ARG A 12 2.02 27.89 -0.39
C ARG A 12 1.05 28.96 0.11
N LYS A 13 -0.14 28.56 0.56
CA LYS A 13 -1.08 29.48 1.22
C LYS A 13 -0.46 29.96 2.53
N ILE A 14 -0.06 31.24 2.55
CA ILE A 14 0.33 31.94 3.77
C ILE A 14 -0.97 32.34 4.47
N SER A 15 -1.10 31.99 5.76
CA SER A 15 -2.28 32.33 6.56
C SER A 15 -2.03 33.64 7.32
N GLY A 16 -2.73 34.72 6.94
CA GLY A 16 -2.78 35.93 7.76
C GLY A 16 -3.42 37.14 7.07
N ALA A 17 -4.59 37.57 7.59
CA ALA A 17 -5.31 38.84 7.33
C ALA A 17 -5.75 39.13 5.86
N GLU A 18 -6.89 39.76 5.54
CA GLU A 18 -8.12 40.15 6.26
C GLU A 18 -9.18 40.59 5.21
N ASP A 19 -10.51 40.52 5.39
CA ASP A 19 -11.36 39.71 6.28
C ASP A 19 -12.68 39.36 5.51
N ALA A 20 -13.71 40.21 5.59
CA ALA A 20 -15.03 40.14 4.93
C ALA A 20 -15.85 38.85 5.17
N SER A 21 -16.64 38.87 6.26
CA SER A 21 -18.09 38.54 6.34
C SER A 21 -18.67 37.58 5.26
N VAL A 22 -19.44 36.52 5.56
CA VAL A 22 -20.49 36.38 6.59
C VAL A 22 -20.66 34.88 6.99
N ASN A 23 -21.43 34.60 8.05
CA ASN A 23 -21.98 33.28 8.45
C ASN A 23 -21.08 32.31 9.24
N ALA A 24 -20.57 32.75 10.40
CA ALA A 24 -20.08 31.85 11.45
C ALA A 24 -21.18 31.53 12.49
N VAL A 25 -21.89 30.40 12.33
CA VAL A 25 -22.79 29.88 13.38
C VAL A 25 -21.96 29.29 14.52
N VAL A 26 -21.86 30.05 15.61
CA VAL A 26 -21.11 29.70 16.82
C VAL A 26 -21.83 28.58 17.60
N LYS A 27 -21.18 27.42 17.73
CA LYS A 27 -21.45 26.46 18.82
C LYS A 27 -20.23 26.39 19.75
N LYS A 28 -20.31 27.13 20.87
CA LYS A 28 -19.28 27.15 21.91
C LYS A 28 -19.19 25.77 22.58
N SER A 29 -18.00 25.16 22.59
CA SER A 29 -17.64 24.12 23.55
C SER A 29 -16.50 24.62 24.42
N LYS A 30 -16.64 24.52 25.75
CA LYS A 30 -15.74 25.16 26.73
C LYS A 30 -14.45 24.35 26.86
N ARG A 31 -13.30 24.99 26.62
CA ARG A 31 -11.97 24.41 26.91
C ARG A 31 -11.69 24.51 28.41
N SER A 32 -11.96 23.43 29.15
CA SER A 32 -11.54 23.32 30.56
C SER A 32 -10.02 23.21 30.67
N LYS A 33 -9.47 23.82 31.73
CA LYS A 33 -8.04 23.83 32.07
C LYS A 33 -7.83 22.96 33.31
N SER A 34 -6.99 21.94 33.20
CA SER A 34 -6.43 21.18 34.33
C SER A 34 -5.04 20.69 33.87
N SER A 35 -3.99 21.24 34.47
CA SER A 35 -3.35 20.72 35.69
C SER A 35 -2.45 19.55 35.33
N GLU A 36 -1.15 19.75 35.52
CA GLU A 36 -0.14 18.72 35.31
C GLU A 36 -0.37 17.58 36.27
N HIS A 37 -0.19 16.35 35.79
CA HIS A 37 0.08 15.22 36.67
C HIS A 37 1.21 14.41 36.04
N SER A 38 2.32 14.31 36.77
CA SER A 38 3.44 13.44 36.42
C SER A 38 2.96 11.99 36.35
N LEU A 39 3.31 11.33 35.25
CA LEU A 39 3.60 9.90 35.12
C LEU A 39 4.42 9.74 33.83
N GLU A 40 5.54 9.03 33.92
CA GLU A 40 6.48 8.83 32.81
C GLU A 40 5.79 8.16 31.61
N LYS A 41 5.44 8.96 30.61
CA LYS A 41 5.04 8.44 29.30
C LYS A 41 6.31 8.01 28.58
N VAL A 42 6.71 6.76 28.82
CA VAL A 42 7.62 6.02 27.94
C VAL A 42 7.05 6.16 26.53
N ASP A 43 7.76 6.90 25.68
CA ASP A 43 7.32 7.21 24.33
C ASP A 43 7.06 5.89 23.56
N PRO A 44 5.88 5.69 22.96
CA PRO A 44 5.61 4.52 22.13
C PRO A 44 6.66 4.28 21.03
N PHE A 45 7.33 5.35 20.55
CA PHE A 45 8.42 5.24 19.58
C PHE A 45 9.74 4.70 20.16
N LEU A 46 9.97 4.81 21.48
CA LEU A 46 11.17 4.25 22.14
C LEU A 46 11.07 2.73 22.38
N ARG A 47 9.88 2.13 22.28
CA ARG A 47 9.68 0.68 22.46
C ARG A 47 10.08 -0.20 21.27
N MET A 48 10.62 0.36 20.18
CA MET A 48 11.02 -0.44 18.99
C MET A 48 12.41 -1.06 19.05
N ASN A 49 13.24 -0.76 20.06
CA ASN A 49 14.63 -1.26 20.13
C ASN A 49 14.82 -2.59 20.89
N VAL A 50 13.75 -3.37 21.12
CA VAL A 50 13.86 -4.74 21.65
C VAL A 50 12.90 -5.68 20.92
N LYS A 51 13.38 -6.30 19.84
CA LYS A 51 12.91 -7.61 19.38
C LYS A 51 13.92 -8.27 18.43
N ASP A 52 14.58 -9.28 18.99
CA ASP A 52 15.28 -10.40 18.34
C ASP A 52 16.34 -10.10 17.28
N GLY A 53 17.54 -10.65 17.49
CA GLY A 53 18.64 -10.68 16.51
C GLY A 53 18.35 -11.64 15.35
N LYS A 54 17.28 -11.35 14.61
CA LYS A 54 16.87 -12.07 13.40
C LYS A 54 17.18 -11.15 12.23
N ASP A 55 18.07 -11.59 11.35
CA ASP A 55 18.46 -10.81 10.17
C ASP A 55 17.23 -10.32 9.40
N PRO A 56 17.26 -9.09 8.84
CA PRO A 56 16.15 -8.55 8.09
C PRO A 56 15.79 -9.50 6.95
N GLU A 57 14.59 -10.06 7.00
CA GLU A 57 14.14 -11.05 6.02
C GLU A 57 14.16 -10.42 4.62
N ASP A 58 14.81 -11.10 3.68
CA ASP A 58 14.94 -10.63 2.30
C ASP A 58 13.55 -10.24 1.73
N PRO A 59 13.38 -9.01 1.21
CA PRO A 59 12.10 -8.54 0.69
C PRO A 59 11.49 -9.44 -0.37
N MET A 60 12.32 -10.15 -1.15
CA MET A 60 11.85 -11.07 -2.18
C MET A 60 11.30 -12.37 -1.58
N THR A 61 11.97 -12.91 -0.56
CA THR A 61 11.52 -14.06 0.22
C THR A 61 10.17 -13.79 0.88
N VAL A 62 9.95 -12.60 1.45
CA VAL A 62 8.66 -12.18 2.02
C VAL A 62 7.56 -12.15 0.95
N LEU A 63 7.87 -11.61 -0.22
CA LEU A 63 6.95 -11.48 -1.35
C LEU A 63 6.56 -12.84 -1.94
N ASN A 64 7.51 -13.74 -2.17
CA ASN A 64 7.28 -15.10 -2.68
C ASN A 64 6.49 -15.96 -1.68
N LYS A 65 6.73 -15.79 -0.38
CA LYS A 65 5.87 -16.38 0.68
C LYS A 65 4.43 -15.87 0.59
N ARG A 66 4.22 -14.56 0.39
CA ARG A 66 2.88 -13.98 0.28
C ARG A 66 2.12 -14.52 -0.92
N TRP A 67 2.78 -14.62 -2.09
CA TRP A 67 2.19 -15.20 -3.30
C TRP A 67 1.82 -16.68 -3.11
N SER A 68 2.72 -17.47 -2.52
CA SER A 68 2.47 -18.88 -2.19
C SER A 68 1.25 -19.07 -1.27
N ILE A 69 1.06 -18.18 -0.28
CA ILE A 69 -0.12 -18.19 0.61
C ILE A 69 -1.38 -17.81 -0.16
N ILE A 70 -1.30 -16.85 -1.09
CA ILE A 70 -2.44 -16.40 -1.89
C ILE A 70 -2.94 -17.54 -2.79
N ALA A 71 -2.05 -18.13 -3.60
CA ALA A 71 -2.38 -19.20 -4.54
C ALA A 71 -3.02 -20.42 -3.85
N ARG A 72 -2.51 -20.82 -2.68
CA ARG A 72 -3.04 -21.97 -1.92
C ARG A 72 -4.41 -21.74 -1.28
N ASN A 73 -4.76 -20.50 -0.96
CA ASN A 73 -5.92 -20.19 -0.11
C ASN A 73 -7.06 -19.44 -0.84
N GLN A 74 -6.89 -19.09 -2.11
CA GLN A 74 -7.85 -18.27 -2.86
C GLN A 74 -9.30 -18.79 -2.87
N GLU A 75 -9.51 -20.11 -2.82
CA GLU A 75 -10.86 -20.68 -2.75
C GLU A 75 -11.58 -20.38 -1.43
N THR A 76 -10.84 -20.31 -0.31
CA THR A 76 -11.40 -20.13 1.04
C THR A 76 -11.55 -18.66 1.43
N MET A 77 -10.76 -17.76 0.84
CA MET A 77 -10.82 -16.31 1.08
C MET A 77 -12.24 -15.71 0.91
N SER A 78 -12.56 -14.69 1.71
CA SER A 78 -13.73 -13.85 1.49
C SER A 78 -13.60 -13.00 0.22
N LYS A 79 -14.73 -12.46 -0.28
CA LYS A 79 -14.74 -11.53 -1.41
C LYS A 79 -13.81 -10.32 -1.18
N GLN A 80 -13.75 -9.80 0.06
CA GLN A 80 -12.94 -8.62 0.36
C GLN A 80 -11.44 -8.95 0.37
N GLU A 81 -11.06 -10.12 0.88
CA GLU A 81 -9.68 -10.60 0.86
C GLU A 81 -9.20 -10.83 -0.58
N LEU A 82 -10.02 -11.45 -1.44
CA LEU A 82 -9.71 -11.59 -2.86
C LEU A 82 -9.47 -10.23 -3.54
N LEU A 83 -10.35 -9.25 -3.32
CA LEU A 83 -10.19 -7.89 -3.87
C LEU A 83 -8.93 -7.18 -3.35
N ASN A 84 -8.64 -7.34 -2.05
CA ASN A 84 -7.44 -6.77 -1.43
C ASN A 84 -6.16 -7.40 -1.99
N ASN A 85 -6.12 -8.73 -2.10
CA ASN A 85 -4.98 -9.46 -2.66
C ASN A 85 -4.80 -9.18 -4.16
N TYR A 86 -5.87 -9.08 -4.92
CA TYR A 86 -5.83 -8.70 -6.34
C TYR A 86 -5.21 -7.31 -6.54
N ARG A 87 -5.66 -6.31 -5.78
CA ARG A 87 -5.10 -4.95 -5.81
C ARG A 87 -3.60 -4.94 -5.45
N LEU A 88 -3.20 -5.78 -4.50
CA LEU A 88 -1.83 -5.85 -4.01
C LEU A 88 -0.90 -6.57 -5.00
N LEU A 89 -1.33 -7.69 -5.60
CA LEU A 89 -0.61 -8.37 -6.67
C LEU A 89 -0.51 -7.50 -7.93
N MET A 90 -1.55 -6.77 -8.30
CA MET A 90 -1.50 -5.83 -9.42
C MET A 90 -0.44 -4.73 -9.19
N ASN A 91 -0.23 -4.30 -7.95
CA ASN A 91 0.85 -3.38 -7.61
C ASN A 91 2.24 -4.04 -7.66
N ASP A 92 2.37 -5.30 -7.22
CA ASP A 92 3.61 -6.07 -7.35
C ASP A 92 3.97 -6.29 -8.83
N HIS A 93 3.02 -6.69 -9.68
CA HIS A 93 3.15 -6.84 -11.12
C HIS A 93 3.69 -5.56 -11.80
N LEU A 94 3.02 -4.41 -11.60
CA LEU A 94 3.49 -3.12 -12.13
C LEU A 94 4.89 -2.73 -11.62
N ARG A 95 5.26 -3.15 -10.41
CA ARG A 95 6.61 -2.91 -9.85
C ARG A 95 7.66 -3.78 -10.54
N LEU A 96 7.33 -5.04 -10.85
CA LEU A 96 8.20 -5.98 -11.56
C LEU A 96 8.40 -5.58 -13.02
N GLU A 97 7.34 -5.20 -13.74
CA GLU A 97 7.45 -4.63 -15.09
C GLU A 97 8.37 -3.40 -15.10
N ARG A 98 8.21 -2.50 -14.12
CA ARG A 98 9.09 -1.34 -13.98
C ARG A 98 10.54 -1.74 -13.69
N PHE A 99 10.79 -2.76 -12.85
CA PHE A 99 12.15 -3.23 -12.63
C PHE A 99 12.76 -3.84 -13.89
N LEU A 100 12.02 -4.66 -14.63
CA LEU A 100 12.46 -5.20 -15.93
C LEU A 100 12.75 -4.10 -16.96
N SER A 101 12.02 -2.99 -16.93
CA SER A 101 12.27 -1.83 -17.79
C SER A 101 13.58 -1.09 -17.51
N ILE A 102 14.16 -1.22 -16.32
CA ILE A 102 15.41 -0.53 -15.92
C ILE A 102 16.60 -1.44 -15.67
N VAL A 103 16.40 -2.76 -15.54
CA VAL A 103 17.49 -3.72 -15.40
C VAL A 103 18.31 -3.78 -16.69
N THR A 104 19.62 -3.62 -16.55
CA THR A 104 20.56 -3.65 -17.68
C THR A 104 20.68 -5.05 -18.27
N LYS A 105 20.99 -5.13 -19.56
CA LYS A 105 21.18 -6.42 -20.27
C LYS A 105 22.33 -7.25 -19.68
N ASP A 106 23.32 -6.59 -19.10
CA ASP A 106 24.50 -7.22 -18.49
C ASP A 106 24.17 -7.97 -17.19
N SER A 107 22.95 -7.81 -16.65
CA SER A 107 22.46 -8.50 -15.44
C SER A 107 21.44 -9.59 -15.77
N GLU A 108 21.79 -10.48 -16.71
CA GLU A 108 20.91 -11.53 -17.23
C GLU A 108 20.28 -12.37 -16.10
N MET A 109 21.05 -12.79 -15.09
CA MET A 109 20.52 -13.57 -13.97
C MET A 109 19.47 -12.81 -13.13
N ALA A 110 19.63 -11.49 -12.94
CA ALA A 110 18.66 -10.67 -12.24
C ALA A 110 17.40 -10.45 -13.09
N ARG A 111 17.58 -10.25 -14.40
CA ARG A 111 16.49 -10.16 -15.38
C ARG A 111 15.66 -11.45 -15.41
N ASN A 112 16.29 -12.61 -15.59
CA ASN A 112 15.60 -13.90 -15.71
C ASN A 112 14.82 -14.25 -14.42
N ARG A 113 15.33 -13.86 -13.24
CA ARG A 113 14.58 -13.93 -11.97
C ARG A 113 13.34 -13.06 -12.04
N LEU A 114 13.49 -11.75 -12.29
CA LEU A 114 12.37 -10.82 -12.37
C LEU A 114 11.32 -11.19 -13.44
N GLU A 115 11.72 -11.81 -14.55
CA GLU A 115 10.79 -12.35 -15.56
C GLU A 115 10.01 -13.55 -15.02
N THR A 116 10.66 -14.44 -14.25
CA THR A 116 9.99 -15.55 -13.55
C THR A 116 9.01 -15.02 -12.50
N ASP A 117 9.45 -14.07 -11.67
CA ASP A 117 8.63 -13.45 -10.63
C ASP A 117 7.42 -12.71 -11.24
N LEU A 118 7.59 -12.08 -12.41
CA LEU A 118 6.49 -11.44 -13.15
C LEU A 118 5.44 -12.47 -13.60
N LEU A 119 5.88 -13.62 -14.12
CA LEU A 119 4.98 -14.70 -14.55
C LEU A 119 4.20 -15.30 -13.37
N ASP A 120 4.86 -15.54 -12.25
CA ASP A 120 4.22 -16.03 -11.01
C ASP A 120 3.17 -15.03 -10.49
N ALA A 121 3.49 -13.73 -10.51
CA ALA A 121 2.53 -12.68 -10.17
C ALA A 121 1.31 -12.68 -11.13
N MET A 122 1.53 -12.82 -12.44
CA MET A 122 0.47 -12.87 -13.44
C MET A 122 -0.44 -14.09 -13.26
N MET A 123 0.11 -15.29 -13.00
CA MET A 123 -0.70 -16.49 -12.71
C MET A 123 -1.56 -16.28 -11.46
N CYS A 124 -0.98 -15.79 -10.36
CA CYS A 124 -1.74 -15.51 -9.13
C CYS A 124 -2.84 -14.45 -9.34
N ILE A 125 -2.64 -13.48 -10.25
CA ILE A 125 -3.67 -12.48 -10.60
C ILE A 125 -4.84 -13.13 -11.33
N VAL A 126 -4.58 -13.99 -12.33
CA VAL A 126 -5.61 -14.72 -13.10
C VAL A 126 -6.44 -15.61 -12.19
N ASP A 127 -5.79 -16.37 -11.31
CA ASP A 127 -6.49 -17.25 -10.38
C ASP A 127 -7.40 -16.48 -9.41
N LEU A 128 -6.94 -15.33 -8.88
CA LEU A 128 -7.76 -14.46 -8.04
C LEU A 128 -8.96 -13.88 -8.78
N GLN A 129 -8.81 -13.51 -10.06
CA GLN A 129 -9.94 -13.10 -10.90
C GLN A 129 -10.96 -14.23 -11.02
N GLN A 130 -10.50 -15.44 -11.34
CA GLN A 130 -11.36 -16.62 -11.48
C GLN A 130 -12.11 -16.96 -10.17
N ALA A 131 -11.43 -16.91 -9.02
CA ALA A 131 -12.02 -17.13 -7.71
C ALA A 131 -13.07 -16.05 -7.35
N LEU A 132 -12.81 -14.79 -7.72
CA LEU A 132 -13.74 -13.67 -7.51
C LEU A 132 -14.99 -13.82 -8.38
N GLU A 133 -14.83 -14.16 -9.66
CA GLU A 133 -15.94 -14.42 -10.59
C GLU A 133 -16.85 -15.54 -10.09
N VAL A 134 -16.27 -16.68 -9.68
CA VAL A 134 -17.04 -17.81 -9.14
C VAL A 134 -17.85 -17.40 -7.91
N LYS A 135 -17.28 -16.65 -6.96
CA LYS A 135 -18.02 -16.16 -5.77
C LYS A 135 -19.11 -15.14 -6.14
N MET A 136 -18.88 -14.29 -7.14
CA MET A 136 -19.89 -13.34 -7.64
C MET A 136 -21.03 -14.03 -8.39
N ALA A 137 -20.73 -15.03 -9.21
CA ALA A 137 -21.72 -15.84 -9.93
C ALA A 137 -22.59 -16.67 -8.99
N ARG A 138 -22.00 -17.29 -7.94
CA ARG A 138 -22.74 -18.03 -6.91
C ARG A 138 -23.79 -17.17 -6.21
N ARG A 139 -23.50 -15.90 -5.92
CA ARG A 139 -24.51 -14.99 -5.32
C ARG A 139 -25.70 -14.70 -6.24
N ARG A 140 -25.50 -14.62 -7.56
CA ARG A 140 -26.60 -14.34 -8.52
C ARG A 140 -27.59 -15.50 -8.61
N LYS A 141 -27.12 -16.75 -8.46
CA LYS A 141 -27.96 -17.97 -8.53
C LYS A 141 -28.87 -18.20 -7.31
N ILE A 142 -28.75 -17.40 -6.25
CA ILE A 142 -29.56 -17.54 -5.02
C ILE A 142 -30.80 -16.61 -5.05
N TYR A 143 -30.89 -15.71 -6.04
CA TYR A 143 -31.99 -14.75 -6.22
C TYR A 143 -32.81 -15.03 -7.49
N LEU A 144 -32.85 -16.29 -7.93
CA LEU A 144 -33.68 -16.83 -9.01
C LEU A 144 -34.36 -18.10 -8.51
#